data_AF-A0A1S3ZJG9-F1
#
_entry.id   AF-A0A1S3ZJG9-F1
#
_cell.length_a   1.000
_cell.length_b   1.000
_cell.length_c   1.000
_cell.angle_alpha   90.00
_cell.angle_beta   90.00
_cell.angle_gamma   90.00
#
_symmetry.space_group_name_H-M   'P 1'
#
loop_
_entity.id
_entity.type
_entity.pdbx_description
1 polymer ?
#
loop_
_entity_poly.entity_id
_entity_poly.type
_entity_poly.pdbx_seq_one_letter_code
_entity_poly.pdbx_strand_id
1 'polypeptide(L)'
;MNPLKCAFGVTSGKFLGFIVRHSGIEVDPAKIDAIQKMPEPKNLRELRSLQGNLAFIWRFISNLAGRCQPFNHLLRKDIPFHWDQSCQNAFESIKRYLLNPPVLGALMLGKLLILYIAA
;
A
#
# COMPACT_ATOMS: atom_id res chain seq x y z
N MET A 1 9.82 -12.46 27.17
CA MET A 1 10.36 -12.11 25.83
C MET A 1 10.78 -13.38 25.11
N ASN A 2 10.72 -13.41 23.78
CA ASN A 2 11.30 -14.50 22.97
C ASN A 2 12.63 -14.01 22.37
N PRO A 3 13.80 -14.43 22.91
CA PRO A 3 15.10 -13.89 22.52
C PRO A 3 15.41 -14.05 21.03
N LEU A 4 14.96 -15.13 20.39
CA LEU A 4 15.19 -15.39 18.95
C LEU A 4 14.40 -14.44 18.04
N LYS A 5 13.40 -13.75 18.58
CA LYS A 5 12.59 -12.75 17.84
C LYS A 5 12.94 -11.32 18.21
N CYS A 6 13.93 -11.11 19.09
CA CYS A 6 14.37 -9.79 19.50
C CYS A 6 15.54 -9.33 18.64
N ALA A 7 15.52 -8.06 18.24
CA ALA A 7 16.63 -7.40 17.57
C ALA A 7 17.06 -6.20 18.42
N PHE A 8 18.36 -6.09 18.73
CA PHE A 8 18.93 -5.01 19.53
C PHE A 8 20.12 -4.39 18.79
N GLY A 9 20.28 -3.07 18.88
CA GLY A 9 21.42 -2.35 18.29
C GLY A 9 21.50 -2.39 16.76
N VAL A 10 20.41 -2.72 16.06
CA VAL A 10 20.39 -2.81 14.58
C VAL A 10 20.15 -1.45 13.93
N THR A 11 20.79 -1.20 12.79
CA THR A 11 20.61 0.02 11.98
C THR A 11 19.35 -0.01 11.12
N SER A 12 18.81 -1.21 10.88
CA SER A 12 17.53 -1.44 10.23
C SER A 12 16.85 -2.68 10.77
N GLY A 13 15.52 -2.68 10.85
CA GLY A 13 14.77 -3.83 11.34
C GLY A 13 13.33 -3.86 10.85
N LYS A 14 12.73 -5.05 10.86
CA LYS A 14 11.31 -5.24 10.55
C LYS A 14 10.47 -5.01 11.81
N PHE A 15 9.51 -4.10 11.74
CA PHE A 15 8.62 -3.78 12.84
C PHE A 15 7.19 -3.55 12.33
N LEU A 16 6.21 -4.25 12.92
CA LEU A 16 4.78 -4.18 12.54
C LEU A 16 4.51 -4.35 11.03
N GLY A 17 5.35 -5.10 10.32
CA GLY A 17 5.20 -5.30 8.86
C GLY A 17 5.80 -4.21 7.98
N PHE A 18 6.62 -3.32 8.55
CA PHE A 18 7.39 -2.29 7.83
C PHE A 18 8.89 -2.47 8.10
N ILE A 19 9.72 -1.87 7.26
CA ILE A 19 11.17 -1.76 7.48
C ILE A 19 11.44 -0.38 8.09
N VAL A 20 12.07 -0.35 9.27
CA VAL A 20 12.45 0.88 9.95
C VAL A 20 13.95 1.05 9.82
N ARG A 21 14.37 2.21 9.32
CA ARG A 21 15.77 2.63 9.19
C ARG A 21 15.96 4.02 9.78
N HIS A 22 17.22 4.45 9.90
CA HIS A 22 17.53 5.84 10.25
C HIS A 22 16.99 6.86 9.22
N SER A 23 16.83 6.46 7.96
CA SER A 23 16.31 7.30 6.87
C SER A 23 14.78 7.44 6.91
N GLY A 24 14.07 6.59 7.64
CA GLY A 24 12.62 6.60 7.73
C GLY A 24 12.01 5.19 7.77
N ILE A 25 10.74 5.13 7.40
CA ILE A 25 9.93 3.92 7.35
C ILE A 25 9.70 3.56 5.89
N GLU A 26 9.91 2.30 5.56
CA GLU A 26 9.75 1.69 4.23
C GLU A 26 8.71 0.56 4.29
N VAL A 27 8.04 0.31 3.16
CA VAL A 27 7.19 -0.87 3.01
C VAL A 27 8.09 -2.11 2.97
N ASP A 28 7.69 -3.18 3.66
CA ASP A 28 8.36 -4.47 3.56
C ASP A 28 8.35 -4.97 2.10
N PRO A 29 9.52 -5.25 1.48
CA PRO A 29 9.59 -5.80 0.13
C PRO A 29 8.74 -7.06 -0.06
N ALA A 30 8.57 -7.89 0.97
CA ALA A 30 7.70 -9.06 0.90
C ALA A 30 6.21 -8.69 0.71
N LYS A 31 5.77 -7.54 1.24
CA LYS A 31 4.41 -7.03 1.04
C LYS A 31 4.24 -6.48 -0.38
N ILE A 32 5.25 -5.80 -0.91
CA ILE A 32 5.25 -5.32 -2.29
C ILE A 32 5.19 -6.52 -3.25
N ASP A 33 6.06 -7.51 -3.06
CA ASP A 33 6.13 -8.72 -3.88
C ASP A 33 4.80 -9.50 -3.87
N ALA A 34 4.16 -9.62 -2.70
CA ALA A 34 2.84 -10.23 -2.60
C ALA A 34 1.76 -9.49 -3.43
N ILE A 35 1.81 -8.16 -3.50
CA ILE A 35 0.91 -7.37 -4.34
C ILE A 35 1.27 -7.51 -5.82
N GLN A 36 2.56 -7.54 -6.18
CA GLN A 36 3.00 -7.75 -7.57
C GLN A 36 2.50 -9.08 -8.13
N LYS A 37 2.64 -10.15 -7.35
CA LYS A 37 2.24 -11.52 -7.70
C LYS A 37 0.73 -11.77 -7.60
N MET A 38 -0.02 -10.84 -7.02
CA MET A 38 -1.47 -10.99 -6.88
C MET A 38 -2.13 -11.02 -8.26
N PRO A 39 -2.97 -12.02 -8.57
CA PRO A 39 -3.76 -12.03 -9.79
C PRO A 39 -4.82 -10.92 -9.74
N GLU A 40 -5.43 -10.63 -10.89
CA GLU A 40 -6.60 -9.77 -10.95
C GLU A 40 -7.75 -10.36 -10.09
N PRO A 41 -8.46 -9.54 -9.31
CA PRO A 41 -9.62 -9.99 -8.55
C PRO A 41 -10.71 -10.54 -9.47
N LYS A 42 -11.24 -11.72 -9.13
CA LYS A 42 -12.30 -12.38 -9.90
C LYS A 42 -13.69 -12.19 -9.32
N ASN A 43 -13.77 -11.64 -8.12
CA ASN A 43 -15.03 -11.42 -7.41
C ASN A 43 -14.90 -10.28 -6.38
N LEU A 44 -16.05 -9.87 -5.84
CA LEU A 44 -16.15 -8.78 -4.86
C LEU A 44 -15.35 -9.06 -3.58
N ARG A 45 -15.23 -10.33 -3.16
CA ARG A 45 -14.47 -10.70 -1.95
C ARG A 45 -12.97 -10.47 -2.17
N GLU A 46 -12.44 -10.90 -3.30
CA GLU A 46 -11.05 -10.68 -3.69
C GLU A 46 -10.76 -9.19 -3.87
N LEU A 47 -11.68 -8.43 -4.47
CA LEU A 47 -11.53 -6.98 -4.60
C LEU A 47 -11.46 -6.28 -3.24
N ARG A 48 -12.33 -6.65 -2.30
CA ARG A 48 -12.28 -6.13 -0.93
C ARG A 48 -10.98 -6.52 -0.22
N SER A 49 -10.48 -7.72 -0.45
CA SER A 49 -9.19 -8.17 0.09
C SER A 49 -8.03 -7.34 -0.47
N LEU A 50 -8.02 -7.08 -1.78
CA LEU A 50 -7.06 -6.17 -2.42
C LEU A 50 -7.12 -4.77 -1.80
N GLN A 51 -8.31 -4.20 -1.66
CA GLN A 51 -8.48 -2.87 -1.05
C GLN A 51 -8.01 -2.83 0.40
N GLY A 52 -8.25 -3.89 1.18
CA GLY A 52 -7.72 -4.03 2.54
C GLY A 52 -6.18 -4.10 2.58
N ASN A 53 -5.56 -4.84 1.66
CA ASN A 53 -4.10 -4.91 1.54
C ASN A 53 -3.50 -3.56 1.14
N LEU A 54 -4.14 -2.84 0.20
CA LEU A 54 -3.72 -1.49 -0.20
C LEU A 54 -3.92 -0.49 0.95
N ALA A 55 -5.00 -0.60 1.72
CA ALA A 55 -5.27 0.24 2.87
C ALA A 55 -4.17 0.10 3.95
N PHE A 56 -3.56 -1.08 4.10
CA PHE A 56 -2.43 -1.26 5.03
C PHE A 56 -1.22 -0.37 4.68
N ILE A 57 -0.96 -0.18 3.38
CA ILE A 57 0.18 0.60 2.85
C ILE A 57 -0.24 1.95 2.27
N TRP A 58 -1.46 2.42 2.51
CA TRP A 58 -2.04 3.62 1.89
C TRP A 58 -1.17 4.87 2.03
N ARG A 59 -0.46 5.00 3.15
CA ARG A 59 0.45 6.11 3.47
C ARG A 59 1.62 6.24 2.49
N PHE A 60 1.94 5.15 1.79
CA PHE A 60 3.01 5.07 0.82
C PHE A 60 2.52 5.26 -0.61
N ILE A 61 1.21 5.38 -0.85
CA ILE A 61 0.63 5.51 -2.18
C ILE A 61 -0.02 6.88 -2.32
N SER A 62 0.60 7.75 -3.12
CA SER A 62 0.00 9.05 -3.43
C SER A 62 -1.34 8.88 -4.17
N ASN A 63 -2.36 9.57 -3.67
CA ASN A 63 -3.73 9.55 -4.18
C ASN A 63 -4.30 8.13 -4.37
N LEU A 64 -4.18 7.26 -3.35
CA LEU A 64 -4.74 5.90 -3.41
C LEU A 64 -6.25 5.91 -3.73
N ALA A 65 -7.00 6.84 -3.16
CA ALA A 65 -8.45 6.95 -3.41
C ALA A 65 -8.75 7.18 -4.90
N GLY A 66 -8.04 8.12 -5.55
CA GLY A 66 -8.17 8.35 -6.99
C GLY A 66 -7.71 7.17 -7.84
N ARG A 67 -6.65 6.46 -7.43
CA ARG A 67 -6.18 5.25 -8.12
C ARG A 67 -7.14 4.07 -8.00
N CYS A 68 -7.85 3.96 -6.87
CA CYS A 68 -8.86 2.92 -6.64
C CYS A 68 -10.25 3.29 -7.17
N GLN A 69 -10.45 4.52 -7.64
CA GLN A 69 -11.74 5.03 -8.12
C GLN A 69 -12.37 4.12 -9.20
N PRO A 70 -11.61 3.58 -10.17
CA PRO A 70 -12.13 2.64 -11.17
C PRO A 70 -12.82 1.42 -10.58
N PHE A 71 -12.41 0.95 -9.39
CA PHE A 71 -13.01 -0.21 -8.73
C PHE A 71 -14.38 0.06 -8.10
N ASN A 72 -14.75 1.32 -7.91
CA ASN A 72 -15.93 1.69 -7.10
C ASN A 72 -17.24 1.14 -7.70
N HIS A 73 -17.34 1.03 -9.01
CA HIS A 73 -18.54 0.50 -9.66
C HIS A 73 -18.75 -0.99 -9.34
N LEU A 74 -17.66 -1.76 -9.18
CA LEU A 74 -17.69 -3.18 -8.80
C LEU A 74 -18.10 -3.42 -7.35
N LEU A 75 -18.08 -2.38 -6.50
CA LEU A 75 -18.48 -2.47 -5.10
C LEU A 75 -19.99 -2.27 -4.87
N ARG A 76 -20.72 -1.83 -5.91
CA ARG A 76 -22.16 -1.57 -5.81
C ARG A 76 -22.92 -2.89 -5.66
N LYS A 77 -24.02 -2.86 -4.91
CA LYS A 77 -24.93 -4.00 -4.80
C LYS A 77 -25.61 -4.24 -6.15
N ASP A 78 -25.91 -5.50 -6.43
CA ASP A 78 -26.71 -5.96 -7.57
C ASP A 78 -26.11 -5.68 -8.97
N ILE A 79 -24.81 -5.40 -9.04
CA ILE A 79 -24.08 -5.31 -10.31
C ILE A 79 -23.27 -6.61 -10.52
N PRO A 80 -23.31 -7.23 -11.72
CA PRO A 80 -22.44 -8.35 -12.03
C PRO A 80 -20.97 -7.91 -11.96
N PHE A 81 -20.13 -8.73 -11.34
CA PHE A 81 -18.71 -8.44 -11.25
C PHE A 81 -18.06 -8.61 -12.63
N HIS A 82 -17.72 -7.48 -13.26
CA HIS A 82 -17.08 -7.45 -14.57
C HIS A 82 -15.80 -6.62 -14.51
N TRP A 83 -14.67 -7.30 -14.44
CA TRP A 83 -13.36 -6.65 -14.42
C TRP A 83 -13.02 -6.09 -15.81
N ASP A 84 -13.19 -4.78 -15.99
CA ASP A 84 -12.97 -4.10 -17.26
C ASP A 84 -11.53 -3.59 -17.43
N GLN A 85 -11.23 -3.04 -18.60
CA GLN A 85 -9.91 -2.50 -18.91
C GLN A 85 -9.53 -1.32 -17.99
N SER A 86 -10.51 -0.54 -17.52
CA SER A 86 -10.29 0.56 -16.58
C SER A 86 -9.78 0.05 -15.24
N CYS A 87 -10.42 -1.00 -14.69
CA CYS A 87 -9.98 -1.70 -13.50
C CYS A 87 -8.58 -2.31 -13.69
N GLN A 88 -8.34 -2.97 -14.82
CA GLN A 88 -7.04 -3.56 -15.09
C GLN A 88 -5.93 -2.50 -15.16
N ASN A 89 -6.17 -1.39 -15.84
CA ASN A 89 -5.22 -0.28 -15.92
C ASN A 89 -4.94 0.33 -14.54
N ALA A 90 -5.97 0.46 -13.70
CA ALA A 90 -5.83 0.96 -12.33
C ALA A 90 -4.97 0.02 -11.48
N PHE A 91 -5.24 -1.28 -11.55
CA PHE A 91 -4.50 -2.30 -10.82
C PHE A 91 -3.02 -2.33 -11.22
N GLU A 92 -2.73 -2.32 -12.53
CA GLU A 92 -1.37 -2.26 -13.06
C GLU A 92 -0.66 -0.94 -12.70
N SER A 93 -1.38 0.18 -12.72
CA SER A 93 -0.84 1.49 -12.30
C SER A 93 -0.40 1.47 -10.82
N ILE A 94 -1.21 0.87 -9.94
CA ILE A 94 -0.87 0.69 -8.52
C ILE A 94 0.34 -0.22 -8.36
N LYS A 95 0.38 -1.36 -9.07
CA LYS A 95 1.54 -2.26 -9.07
C LYS A 95 2.82 -1.54 -9.50
N ARG A 96 2.81 -0.82 -10.62
CA ARG A 96 3.98 -0.06 -11.09
C ARG A 96 4.41 1.00 -10.09
N TYR A 97 3.48 1.71 -9.46
CA TYR A 97 3.79 2.69 -8.44
C TYR A 97 4.54 2.08 -7.25
N LEU A 98 4.12 0.89 -6.83
CA LEU A 98 4.73 0.15 -5.72
C LEU A 98 6.12 -0.43 -6.03
N LEU A 99 6.62 -0.33 -7.26
CA LEU A 99 8.01 -0.68 -7.57
C LEU A 99 9.00 0.32 -6.97
N ASN A 100 8.57 1.57 -6.77
CA ASN A 100 9.39 2.64 -6.21
C ASN A 100 8.59 3.43 -5.15
N PRO A 101 8.20 2.79 -4.03
CA PRO A 101 7.44 3.47 -2.99
C PRO A 101 8.33 4.52 -2.28
N PRO A 102 7.75 5.62 -1.81
CA PRO A 102 8.48 6.64 -1.07
C PRO A 102 8.93 6.10 0.30
N VAL A 103 10.01 6.67 0.83
CA VAL A 103 10.40 6.50 2.25
C VAL A 103 9.67 7.54 3.08
N LEU A 104 8.98 7.12 4.14
CA LEU A 104 8.30 8.04 5.05
C LEU A 104 9.24 8.50 6.16
N GLY A 105 9.54 9.79 6.19
CA GLY A 105 10.33 10.40 7.26
C GLY A 105 9.60 10.38 8.61
N ALA A 106 10.35 10.20 9.69
CA ALA A 106 9.81 10.36 11.04
C ALA A 106 9.47 11.83 11.32
N LEU A 107 8.37 12.06 12.04
CA LEU A 107 8.02 13.40 12.52
C LEU A 107 9.09 13.86 13.52
N MET A 108 9.63 15.05 13.30
CA MET A 108 10.59 15.67 14.20
C MET A 108 9.94 16.87 14.87
N LEU A 109 10.01 16.89 16.20
CA LEU A 109 9.53 18.02 16.99
C LEU A 109 10.24 19.31 16.55
N GLY A 110 9.48 20.38 16.37
CA GLY A 110 10.00 21.68 15.94
C GLY A 110 10.26 21.83 14.44
N LYS A 111 10.08 20.79 13.62
CA LYS A 111 10.10 20.94 12.15
C LYS A 111 8.74 21.37 11.61
N LEU A 112 8.75 22.35 10.71
CA LEU A 112 7.56 22.77 9.98
C LEU A 112 7.06 21.63 9.08
N LEU A 113 5.77 21.35 9.16
CA LEU A 113 5.08 20.43 8.25
C LEU A 113 4.38 21.25 7.17
N ILE A 114 4.60 20.88 5.90
CA ILE A 114 3.98 21.53 4.74
C ILE A 114 3.00 20.55 4.11
N LEU A 115 1.77 21.01 3.88
CA LEU A 115 0.71 20.23 3.24
C LEU A 115 0.49 20.73 1.81
N TYR A 116 0.65 19.84 0.84
CA TYR A 116 0.32 20.09 -0.57
C TYR A 116 -1.00 19.39 -0.90
N ILE A 117 -1.97 20.12 -1.46
CA ILE A 117 -3.30 19.62 -1.82
C ILE A 117 -3.52 19.85 -3.31
N ALA A 118 -4.03 18.84 -4.02
CA ALA A 118 -4.46 18.92 -5.41
C ALA A 118 -5.83 18.21 -5.53
N ALA A 119 -6.72 18.79 -6.34
CA ALA A 119 -8.07 18.29 -6.60
C ALA A 119 -8.14 17.58 -7.96
#